data_AF-A0A9E3EGH0-F1
#
_entry.id   AF-A0A9E3EGH0-F1
#
_cell.length_a   1.000
_cell.length_b   1.000
_cell.length_c   1.000
_cell.angle_alpha   90.00
_cell.angle_beta   90.00
_cell.angle_gamma   90.00
#
_symmetry.space_group_name_H-M   'P 1'
#
loop_
_entity.id
_entity.type
_entity.pdbx_description
1 polymer ?
#
loop_
_entity_poly.entity_id
_entity_poly.type
_entity_poly.pdbx_seq_one_letter_code
_entity_poly.pdbx_strand_id
1 'polypeptide(L)'
;MPSRRPRSVKDFASLDDLLEGEGTREAFQALAIKEVLAWQIGEAMKAEGLSRKRMAERMHTSRSQISRLLDPTDGNVTIATLQRAAELLGRKVRLDLG
;
A
#
# COMPACT_ATOMS: atom_id res chain seq x y z
N MET A 1 -5.74 -2.56 38.26
CA MET A 1 -4.86 -2.38 37.09
C MET A 1 -4.86 -3.69 36.32
N PRO A 2 -5.36 -3.77 35.08
CA PRO A 2 -5.31 -5.03 34.33
C PRO A 2 -3.85 -5.41 34.08
N SER A 3 -3.47 -6.60 34.54
CA SER A 3 -2.14 -7.18 34.35
C SER A 3 -1.84 -7.30 32.86
N ARG A 4 -0.90 -6.49 32.36
CA ARG A 4 -0.45 -6.56 30.97
C ARG A 4 0.31 -7.87 30.82
N ARG A 5 -0.18 -8.79 29.97
CA ARG A 5 0.54 -10.03 29.66
C ARG A 5 1.97 -9.67 29.23
N PRO A 6 3.00 -10.41 29.70
CA PRO A 6 4.36 -10.19 29.25
C PRO A 6 4.41 -10.38 27.72
N ARG A 7 5.02 -9.42 27.01
CA ARG A 7 5.23 -9.54 25.56
C ARG A 7 6.20 -10.69 25.30
N SER A 8 5.72 -11.80 24.76
CA SER A 8 6.50 -13.00 24.45
C SER A 8 6.12 -13.50 23.04
N VAL A 9 7.13 -13.78 22.22
CA VAL A 9 6.96 -14.42 20.90
C VAL A 9 7.12 -15.94 20.96
N LYS A 10 7.48 -16.50 22.12
CA LYS A 10 7.77 -17.94 22.28
C LYS A 10 6.54 -18.83 22.10
N ASP A 11 5.36 -18.25 22.17
CA ASP A 11 4.08 -18.96 22.09
C ASP A 11 3.52 -19.02 20.65
N PHE A 12 4.25 -18.47 19.67
CA PHE A 12 3.84 -18.41 18.25
C PHE A 12 4.91 -19.06 17.36
N ALA A 13 4.51 -19.87 16.37
CA ALA A 13 5.44 -20.57 15.48
C ALA A 13 5.78 -19.74 14.23
N SER A 14 4.94 -18.76 13.88
CA SER A 14 5.15 -17.87 12.75
C SER A 14 4.68 -16.42 13.03
N LEU A 15 5.07 -15.49 12.16
CA LEU A 15 4.53 -14.12 12.18
C LEU A 15 3.01 -14.14 11.93
N ASP A 16 2.54 -15.01 11.05
CA ASP A 16 1.11 -15.15 10.78
C ASP A 16 0.36 -15.60 12.04
N ASP A 17 0.90 -16.58 12.79
CA ASP A 17 0.29 -17.06 14.04
C ASP A 17 0.19 -15.95 15.09
N LEU A 18 1.23 -15.10 15.16
CA LEU A 18 1.23 -13.93 16.04
C LEU A 18 0.14 -12.94 15.63
N LEU A 19 0.06 -12.60 14.34
CA LEU A 19 -0.92 -11.66 13.81
C LEU A 19 -2.36 -12.19 13.91
N GLU A 20 -2.56 -13.50 13.78
CA GLU A 20 -3.85 -14.15 14.05
C GLU A 20 -4.20 -14.09 15.54
N GLY A 21 -3.25 -14.41 16.42
CA GLY A 21 -3.44 -14.35 17.87
C GLY A 21 -3.77 -12.93 18.37
N GLU A 22 -3.28 -11.90 17.69
CA GLU A 22 -3.63 -10.50 17.96
C GLU A 22 -4.88 -10.01 17.22
N GLY A 23 -5.45 -10.81 16.31
CA GLY A 23 -6.61 -10.43 15.50
C GLY A 23 -6.32 -9.32 14.48
N THR A 24 -5.05 -9.13 14.09
CA THR A 24 -4.59 -8.04 13.22
C THR A 24 -4.16 -8.48 11.83
N ARG A 25 -4.12 -9.80 11.56
CA ARG A 25 -3.63 -10.37 10.29
C ARG A 25 -4.23 -9.73 9.04
N GLU A 26 -5.56 -9.66 8.95
CA GLU A 26 -6.24 -9.12 7.76
C GLU A 26 -5.91 -7.64 7.52
N ALA A 27 -5.93 -6.83 8.57
CA ALA A 27 -5.59 -5.41 8.49
C ALA A 27 -4.12 -5.20 8.11
N PHE A 28 -3.22 -6.01 8.65
CA PHE A 28 -1.79 -5.99 8.33
C PHE A 28 -1.54 -6.38 6.87
N GLN A 29 -2.16 -7.46 6.38
CA GLN A 29 -2.03 -7.90 4.99
C GLN A 29 -2.54 -6.83 4.01
N ALA A 30 -3.71 -6.24 4.30
CA ALA A 30 -4.26 -5.17 3.47
C ALA A 30 -3.33 -3.95 3.41
N LEU A 31 -2.73 -3.56 4.53
CA LEU A 31 -1.76 -2.48 4.59
C LEU A 31 -0.48 -2.82 3.82
N ALA A 32 0.07 -4.02 4.00
CA ALA A 32 1.27 -4.47 3.31
C ALA A 32 1.09 -4.45 1.77
N ILE A 33 -0.07 -4.85 1.27
CA ILE A 33 -0.39 -4.75 -0.17
C ILE A 33 -0.36 -3.29 -0.63
N LYS A 34 -0.98 -2.37 0.13
CA LYS A 34 -0.96 -0.93 -0.20
C LYS A 34 0.46 -0.37 -0.18
N GLU A 35 1.29 -0.76 0.78
CA GLU A 35 2.68 -0.33 0.89
C GLU A 35 3.49 -0.73 -0.34
N VAL A 36 3.37 -1.98 -0.78
CA VAL A 36 4.06 -2.48 -1.97
C VAL A 36 3.60 -1.71 -3.22
N LEU A 37 2.29 -1.49 -3.39
CA LEU A 37 1.75 -0.75 -4.53
C LEU A 37 2.22 0.71 -4.56
N ALA A 38 2.13 1.42 -3.42
CA ALA A 38 2.57 2.80 -3.30
C ALA A 38 4.07 2.93 -3.59
N TRP A 39 4.88 2.00 -3.06
CA TRP A 39 6.32 1.94 -3.33
C TRP A 39 6.61 1.72 -4.81
N GLN A 40 5.98 0.73 -5.46
CA GLN A 40 6.19 0.44 -6.88
C GLN A 40 5.84 1.62 -7.80
N ILE A 41 4.73 2.33 -7.52
CA ILE A 41 4.35 3.53 -8.27
C ILE A 41 5.35 4.66 -8.01
N GLY A 42 5.76 4.86 -6.75
CA GLY A 42 6.76 5.86 -6.37
C GLY A 42 8.10 5.65 -7.07
N GLU A 43 8.60 4.42 -7.12
CA GLU A 43 9.85 4.09 -7.81
C GLU A 43 9.73 4.28 -9.33
N ALA A 44 8.60 3.88 -9.92
CA ALA A 44 8.33 4.12 -11.33
C ALA A 44 8.31 5.62 -11.67
N MET A 45 7.68 6.45 -10.83
CA MET A 45 7.70 7.90 -10.98
C MET A 45 9.11 8.47 -10.90
N LYS A 46 9.94 7.98 -9.96
CA LYS A 46 11.35 8.40 -9.85
C LYS A 46 12.14 8.05 -11.11
N ALA A 47 11.98 6.82 -11.62
CA ALA A 47 12.66 6.36 -12.83
C ALA A 47 12.30 7.22 -14.06
N GLU A 48 11.05 7.66 -14.15
CA GLU A 48 10.54 8.54 -15.22
C GLU A 48 10.79 10.05 -14.96
N GLY A 49 11.43 10.42 -13.84
CA GLY A 49 11.62 11.82 -13.45
C GLY A 49 10.31 12.60 -13.25
N LEU A 50 9.23 11.91 -12.86
CA LEU A 50 7.90 12.47 -12.69
C LEU A 50 7.67 12.95 -11.25
N SER A 51 7.44 14.26 -11.10
CA SER A 51 6.98 14.82 -9.83
C SER A 51 5.50 14.50 -9.58
N ARG A 52 5.06 14.54 -8.30
CA ARG A 52 3.64 14.38 -7.95
C ARG A 52 2.73 15.39 -8.67
N LYS A 53 3.21 16.62 -8.86
CA LYS A 53 2.48 17.67 -9.60
C LYS A 53 2.29 17.26 -11.06
N ARG A 54 3.36 16.86 -11.73
CA ARG A 54 3.32 16.48 -13.15
C ARG A 54 2.50 15.20 -13.37
N MET A 55 2.56 14.25 -12.44
CA MET A 55 1.71 13.07 -12.45
C MET A 55 0.23 13.45 -12.32
N ALA A 56 -0.10 14.36 -11.40
CA ALA A 56 -1.46 14.84 -11.21
C ALA A 56 -2.02 15.52 -12.46
N GLU A 57 -1.20 16.36 -13.11
CA GLU A 57 -1.54 17.01 -14.39
C GLU A 57 -1.82 15.98 -15.50
N ARG A 58 -0.94 14.98 -15.67
CA ARG A 58 -1.11 13.91 -16.67
C ARG A 58 -2.32 13.01 -16.39
N MET A 59 -2.65 12.79 -15.11
CA MET A 59 -3.80 11.99 -14.70
C MET A 59 -5.12 12.79 -14.67
N HIS A 60 -5.09 14.10 -14.93
CA HIS A 60 -6.24 15.00 -14.79
C HIS A 60 -6.90 14.90 -13.39
N THR A 61 -6.07 14.93 -12.34
CA THR A 61 -6.45 14.70 -10.95
C THR A 61 -5.77 15.72 -10.04
N SER A 62 -6.17 15.81 -8.77
CA SER A 62 -5.51 16.73 -7.83
C SER A 62 -4.17 16.16 -7.34
N ARG A 63 -3.26 17.05 -6.91
CA ARG A 63 -2.04 16.63 -6.21
C ARG A 63 -2.35 15.81 -4.94
N SER A 64 -3.45 16.11 -4.25
CA SER A 64 -3.86 15.35 -3.06
C SER A 64 -4.30 13.93 -3.40
N GLN A 65 -4.91 13.69 -4.56
CA GLN A 65 -5.22 12.33 -5.04
C GLN A 65 -3.94 11.54 -5.34
N ILE A 66 -2.90 12.17 -5.90
CA ILE A 66 -1.59 11.53 -6.06
C ILE A 66 -0.91 11.27 -4.71
N SER A 67 -1.04 12.19 -3.74
CA SER A 67 -0.51 11.94 -2.39
C SER A 67 -1.14 10.70 -1.76
N ARG A 68 -2.47 10.54 -1.82
CA ARG A 68 -3.18 9.34 -1.33
C ARG A 68 -2.77 8.07 -2.07
N LEU A 69 -2.56 8.15 -3.38
CA LEU A 69 -2.06 7.01 -4.16
C LEU A 69 -0.69 6.51 -3.67
N LEU A 70 0.14 7.43 -3.17
CA LEU A 70 1.50 7.16 -2.71
C LEU A 70 1.60 6.99 -1.18
N ASP A 71 0.49 7.11 -0.47
CA ASP A 71 0.43 6.96 0.98
C ASP A 71 -0.43 5.73 1.32
N PRO A 72 0.20 4.64 1.78
CA PRO A 72 -0.51 3.39 2.06
C PRO A 72 -1.47 3.50 3.26
N THR A 73 -1.33 4.55 4.09
CA THR A 73 -2.15 4.80 5.27
C THR A 73 -3.28 5.79 5.02
N ASP A 74 -3.22 6.57 3.93
CA ASP A 74 -4.20 7.62 3.62
C ASP A 74 -5.20 7.19 2.53
N GLY A 75 -6.35 6.72 3.00
CA GLY A 75 -7.56 6.59 2.19
C GLY A 75 -7.68 5.30 1.36
N ASN A 76 -8.70 5.31 0.52
CA ASN A 76 -9.01 4.22 -0.40
C ASN A 76 -8.61 4.62 -1.82
N VAL A 77 -7.81 3.76 -2.45
CA VAL A 77 -7.44 3.87 -3.86
C VAL A 77 -8.22 2.81 -4.63
N THR A 78 -8.84 3.20 -5.74
CA THR A 78 -9.56 2.26 -6.61
C THR A 78 -8.59 1.57 -7.57
N ILE A 79 -8.92 0.34 -7.99
CA ILE A 79 -8.17 -0.37 -9.03
C ILE A 79 -8.04 0.48 -10.30
N ALA A 80 -9.11 1.18 -10.70
CA ALA A 80 -9.09 2.10 -11.84
C ALA A 80 -8.09 3.26 -11.68
N THR A 81 -7.81 3.71 -10.45
CA THR A 81 -6.80 4.73 -10.19
C THR A 81 -5.38 4.17 -10.30
N LEU A 82 -5.16 2.95 -9.77
CA LEU A 82 -3.90 2.23 -9.92
C LEU A 82 -3.57 1.94 -11.39
N GLN A 83 -4.57 1.49 -12.17
CA GLN A 83 -4.40 1.20 -13.60
C GLN A 83 -3.97 2.45 -14.39
N ARG A 84 -4.70 3.58 -14.24
CA ARG A 84 -4.34 4.84 -14.92
C ARG A 84 -2.94 5.33 -14.55
N ALA A 85 -2.56 5.21 -13.28
CA ALA A 85 -1.22 5.58 -12.83
C ALA A 85 -0.15 4.68 -13.47
N ALA A 86 -0.37 3.36 -13.46
CA ALA A 86 0.54 2.39 -14.06
C ALA A 86 0.71 2.63 -15.57
N GLU A 87 -0.39 2.86 -16.30
CA GLU A 87 -0.36 3.11 -17.75
C GLU A 87 0.48 4.34 -18.13
N LEU A 88 0.32 5.45 -17.41
CA LEU A 88 1.14 6.66 -17.61
C LEU A 88 2.63 6.46 -17.32
N LEU A 89 2.96 5.42 -16.56
CA LEU A 89 4.32 5.02 -16.20
C LEU A 89 4.83 3.85 -17.06
N GLY A 90 4.12 3.51 -18.15
CA GLY A 90 4.50 2.41 -19.04
C GLY A 90 4.38 1.01 -18.40
N ARG A 91 3.57 0.88 -17.35
CA ARG A 91 3.38 -0.35 -16.56
C ARG A 91 1.95 -0.86 -16.65
N LYS A 92 1.72 -2.05 -16.09
CA LYS A 92 0.40 -2.68 -15.98
C LYS A 92 0.20 -3.24 -14.58
N VAL A 93 -1.01 -3.08 -14.05
CA VAL A 93 -1.42 -3.76 -12.81
C VAL A 93 -1.75 -5.21 -13.15
N ARG A 94 -1.20 -6.16 -12.39
CA ARG A 94 -1.59 -7.57 -12.41
C ARG A 94 -1.98 -7.97 -10.99
N LEU A 95 -3.15 -8.58 -10.87
CA LEU A 95 -3.67 -9.09 -9.62
C LEU A 95 -3.89 -10.58 -9.83
N ASP A 96 -3.51 -11.36 -8.82
CA ASP A 96 -3.73 -12.79 -8.76
C ASP A 96 -4.53 -13.07 -7.49
N LEU A 97 -5.54 -13.93 -7.61
CA LEU A 97 -6.32 -14.41 -6.49
C LEU A 97 -5.98 -15.88 -6.33
N GLY A 98 -5.18 -16.18 -5.31
CA GLY A 98 -4.78 -17.54 -4.95
C GLY A 98 -5.93 -18.37 -4.41
#